data_AF-A0A7K4CV10-F1
#
_entry.id   AF-A0A7K4CV10-F1
#
_cell.length_a   1.000
_cell.length_b   1.000
_cell.length_c   1.000
_cell.angle_alpha   90.00
_cell.angle_beta   90.00
_cell.angle_gamma   90.00
#
_symmetry.space_group_name_H-M   'P 1'
#
loop_
_entity.id
_entity.type
_entity.pdbx_description
1 polymer ?
#
loop_
_entity_poly.entity_id
_entity_poly.type
_entity_poly.pdbx_seq_one_letter_code
_entity_poly.pdbx_strand_id
1 'polypeptide(L)'
;MGYNFYRRIADQESVLEPQEIDQIIKFNVLPTLAGGTLLFCMTMILTYSLPYSLSWYILSIVAYFGLAFATFGFGARRMNSAALVSFYGLSFAAGFLQRPVLAFAGAYLGDETYAIQLFGIAVLAATAVLVAITIMVRAFPSFFNPGRGFMRVALWVGIFGLLGVSVWSMFAWFTGNFDIYLLVSSIIAVFMVGIFTIVDIRMLRARVAAGQWVYGTASLAINYFILIVRIFLILVIGGGRRR
;
A
#
# COMPACT_ATOMS: atom_id res chain seq x y z
N MET A 1 21.04 -7.45 -5.28
CA MET A 1 21.06 -7.02 -3.86
C MET A 1 19.96 -7.66 -3.01
N GLY A 2 18.67 -7.65 -3.40
CA GLY A 2 17.60 -8.29 -2.61
C GLY A 2 17.76 -9.81 -2.40
N TYR A 3 18.42 -10.52 -3.32
CA TYR A 3 18.73 -11.96 -3.19
C TYR A 3 19.56 -12.30 -1.94
N ASN A 4 20.57 -11.48 -1.61
CA ASN A 4 21.43 -11.70 -0.44
C ASN A 4 20.77 -11.26 0.87
N PHE A 5 19.62 -10.57 0.80
CA PHE A 5 18.86 -10.11 1.96
C PHE A 5 17.90 -11.20 2.43
N TYR A 6 17.04 -11.71 1.54
CA TYR A 6 16.08 -12.76 1.88
C TYR A 6 16.76 -14.10 2.24
N ARG A 7 17.92 -14.42 1.65
CA ARG A 7 18.72 -15.59 2.05
C ARG A 7 19.21 -15.47 3.50
N ARG A 8 19.67 -14.29 3.93
CA ARG A 8 20.16 -14.07 5.30
C ARG A 8 19.06 -14.11 6.36
N ILE A 9 17.85 -13.67 6.03
CA ILE A 9 16.68 -13.80 6.92
C ILE A 9 16.31 -15.27 7.11
N ALA A 10 16.41 -16.07 6.04
CA ALA A 10 16.08 -17.49 6.06
C ALA A 10 17.16 -18.36 6.74
N ASP A 11 18.43 -17.93 6.72
CA ASP A 11 19.54 -18.63 7.38
C ASP A 11 19.69 -18.21 8.86
N GLN A 12 18.98 -17.16 9.32
CA GLN A 12 18.86 -16.76 10.73
C GLN A 12 17.63 -17.41 11.37
N GLU A 13 17.56 -18.74 11.34
CA GLU A 13 16.53 -19.49 12.06
C GLU A 13 16.77 -19.36 13.59
N SER A 14 16.13 -18.32 14.15
CA SER A 14 15.46 -18.26 15.46
C SER A 14 16.31 -18.24 16.73
N VAL A 15 16.78 -17.04 17.14
CA VAL A 15 17.16 -16.75 18.55
C VAL A 15 15.91 -16.57 19.45
N LEU A 16 14.74 -16.29 18.87
CA LEU A 16 13.52 -15.92 19.59
C LEU A 16 12.50 -17.06 19.65
N GLU A 17 11.86 -17.25 20.80
CA GLU A 17 10.79 -18.23 20.94
C GLU A 17 9.52 -17.79 20.20
N PRO A 18 8.69 -18.71 19.68
CA PRO A 18 7.44 -18.35 18.98
C PRO A 18 6.52 -17.41 19.79
N GLN A 19 6.53 -17.53 21.12
CA GLN A 19 5.76 -16.65 22.01
C GLN A 19 6.27 -15.21 22.01
N GLU A 20 7.58 -15.01 21.93
CA GLU A 20 8.21 -13.69 21.86
C GLU A 20 7.88 -13.00 20.53
N ILE A 21 7.85 -13.74 19.43
CA ILE A 21 7.46 -13.23 18.11
C ILE A 21 6.02 -12.71 18.13
N ASP A 22 5.10 -13.46 18.73
CA ASP A 22 3.69 -13.05 18.83
C ASP A 22 3.51 -11.82 19.72
N GLN A 23 4.32 -11.66 20.79
CA GLN A 23 4.35 -10.44 21.60
C GLN A 23 4.86 -9.24 20.80
N ILE A 24 5.95 -9.39 20.02
CA ILE A 24 6.48 -8.30 19.17
C ILE A 24 5.43 -7.87 18.14
N ILE A 25 4.71 -8.81 17.52
CA ILE A 25 3.65 -8.48 16.57
C ILE A 25 2.54 -7.66 17.25
N LYS A 26 2.08 -8.10 18.41
CA LYS A 26 0.99 -7.44 19.15
C LYS A 26 1.37 -6.05 19.63
N PHE A 27 2.57 -5.87 20.19
CA PHE A 27 2.97 -4.63 20.88
C PHE A 27 3.75 -3.65 20.01
N ASN A 28 4.36 -4.10 18.90
CA ASN A 28 5.15 -3.22 18.03
C ASN A 28 4.53 -3.09 16.64
N VAL A 29 4.25 -4.20 15.95
CA VAL A 29 3.77 -4.16 14.55
C VAL A 29 2.40 -3.52 14.44
N LEU A 30 1.40 -4.00 15.18
CA LEU A 30 0.03 -3.48 15.09
C LEU A 30 -0.08 -2.00 15.55
N PRO A 31 0.52 -1.58 16.67
CA PRO A 31 0.47 -0.18 17.09
C PRO A 31 1.23 0.73 16.13
N THR A 32 2.34 0.28 15.55
CA THR A 32 3.07 1.08 14.54
C THR A 32 2.24 1.23 13.26
N LEU A 33 1.57 0.17 12.81
CA LEU A 33 0.65 0.25 11.66
C LEU A 33 -0.51 1.22 11.93
N ALA A 34 -1.09 1.15 13.13
CA ALA A 34 -2.16 2.05 13.56
C ALA A 34 -1.66 3.50 13.66
N GLY A 35 -0.49 3.74 14.25
CA GLY A 35 0.13 5.05 14.37
C GLY A 35 0.45 5.67 13.02
N GLY A 36 1.00 4.89 12.07
CA GLY A 36 1.21 5.35 10.69
C GLY A 36 -0.09 5.67 9.97
N THR A 37 -1.15 4.91 10.22
CA THR A 37 -2.49 5.19 9.67
C THR A 37 -3.10 6.47 10.27
N LEU A 38 -2.97 6.67 11.58
CA LEU A 38 -3.41 7.91 12.25
C LEU A 38 -2.66 9.12 11.71
N LEU A 39 -1.34 9.01 11.53
CA LEU A 39 -0.53 10.08 10.95
C LEU A 39 -0.95 10.39 9.51
N PHE A 40 -1.17 9.36 8.69
CA PHE A 40 -1.73 9.50 7.35
C PHE A 40 -3.04 10.31 7.37
N CYS A 41 -4.00 9.92 8.21
CA CYS A 41 -5.27 10.62 8.36
C CYS A 41 -5.10 12.07 8.85
N MET A 42 -4.21 12.31 9.83
CA MET A 42 -3.94 13.64 10.35
C MET A 42 -3.35 14.55 9.28
N THR A 43 -2.40 14.04 8.48
CA THR A 43 -1.81 14.81 7.37
C THR A 43 -2.85 15.11 6.30
N MET A 44 -3.77 14.21 6.00
CA MET A 44 -4.88 14.49 5.09
C MET A 44 -5.74 15.67 5.57
N ILE A 45 -6.07 15.70 6.87
CA ILE A 45 -6.86 16.78 7.46
C ILE A 45 -6.08 18.11 7.38
N LEU A 46 -4.79 18.10 7.75
CA LEU A 46 -3.93 19.28 7.70
C LEU A 46 -3.75 19.85 6.29
N THR A 47 -3.76 18.99 5.27
CA THR A 47 -3.59 19.38 3.87
C THR A 47 -4.89 19.76 3.18
N TYR A 48 -6.04 19.61 3.83
CA TYR A 48 -7.35 19.92 3.26
C TYR A 48 -7.47 21.39 2.80
N SER A 49 -6.90 22.31 3.58
CA SER A 49 -6.92 23.75 3.32
C SER A 49 -5.92 24.22 2.26
N LEU A 50 -5.03 23.35 1.78
CA LEU A 50 -4.06 23.74 0.77
C LEU A 50 -4.73 23.95 -0.59
N PRO A 51 -4.39 25.04 -1.30
CA PRO A 51 -4.87 25.24 -2.67
C PRO A 51 -4.34 24.12 -3.56
N TYR A 52 -5.21 23.59 -4.42
CA TYR A 52 -4.85 22.52 -5.34
C TYR A 52 -4.89 23.02 -6.78
N SER A 53 -4.03 22.44 -7.63
CA SER A 53 -4.02 22.67 -9.07
C SER A 53 -3.82 21.34 -9.79
N LEU A 54 -4.10 21.30 -11.10
CA LEU A 54 -3.89 20.11 -11.94
C LEU A 54 -2.45 19.56 -11.81
N SER A 55 -1.47 20.45 -11.65
CA SER A 55 -0.07 20.09 -11.45
C SER A 55 0.16 19.28 -10.16
N TRP A 56 -0.56 19.60 -9.08
CA TRP A 56 -0.49 18.85 -7.82
C TRP A 56 -1.10 17.46 -7.95
N TYR A 57 -2.12 17.30 -8.80
CA TYR A 57 -2.68 15.99 -9.09
C TYR A 57 -1.70 15.11 -9.89
N ILE A 58 -1.08 15.64 -10.95
CA ILE A 58 -0.05 14.92 -11.71
C ILE A 58 1.12 14.53 -10.79
N LEU A 59 1.54 15.47 -9.93
CA LEU A 59 2.56 15.21 -8.92
C LEU A 59 2.14 14.09 -7.96
N SER A 60 0.87 14.02 -7.57
CA SER A 60 0.38 12.93 -6.71
C SER A 60 0.45 11.57 -7.38
N ILE A 61 0.11 11.45 -8.67
CA ILE A 61 0.25 10.18 -9.40
C ILE A 61 1.71 9.75 -9.45
N VAL A 62 2.62 10.67 -9.78
CA VAL A 62 4.07 10.42 -9.82
C VAL A 62 4.60 10.07 -8.43
N ALA A 63 4.07 10.68 -7.38
CA ALA A 63 4.50 10.43 -6.02
C ALA A 63 3.93 9.14 -5.44
N TYR A 64 2.71 8.72 -5.82
CA TYR A 64 2.20 7.36 -5.53
C TYR A 64 3.00 6.29 -6.28
N PHE A 65 3.47 6.58 -7.49
CA PHE A 65 4.46 5.76 -8.19
C PHE A 65 5.78 5.70 -7.40
N GLY A 66 6.25 6.85 -6.89
CA GLY A 66 7.41 6.92 -6.00
C GLY A 66 7.22 6.14 -4.69
N LEU A 67 6.03 6.15 -4.09
CA LEU A 67 5.67 5.37 -2.91
C LEU A 67 5.70 3.86 -3.22
N ALA A 68 5.17 3.44 -4.38
CA ALA A 68 5.26 2.05 -4.83
C ALA A 68 6.73 1.61 -5.01
N PHE A 69 7.59 2.49 -5.53
CA PHE A 69 9.04 2.24 -5.62
C PHE A 69 9.71 2.23 -4.23
N ALA A 70 9.26 3.10 -3.31
CA ALA A 70 9.76 3.17 -1.95
C ALA A 70 9.52 1.86 -1.19
N THR A 71 8.35 1.21 -1.37
CA THR A 71 8.05 -0.13 -0.82
C THR A 71 9.17 -1.14 -1.10
N PHE A 72 9.76 -1.07 -2.30
CA PHE A 72 10.87 -1.93 -2.70
C PHE A 72 12.21 -1.45 -2.12
N GLY A 73 12.46 -0.14 -2.12
CA GLY A 73 13.68 0.46 -1.57
C GLY A 73 13.88 0.19 -0.08
N PHE A 74 12.79 0.13 0.71
CA PHE A 74 12.84 -0.25 2.12
C PHE A 74 13.16 -1.73 2.35
N GLY A 75 12.81 -2.61 1.41
CA GLY A 75 13.18 -4.03 1.46
C GLY A 75 14.67 -4.31 1.22
N ALA A 76 15.47 -3.31 0.84
CA ALA A 76 16.88 -3.48 0.52
C ALA A 76 17.87 -2.91 1.55
N ARG A 77 17.43 -2.10 2.53
CA ARG A 77 18.33 -1.40 3.46
C ARG A 77 18.37 -2.10 4.83
N ARG A 78 19.60 -2.32 5.34
CA ARG A 78 19.83 -2.93 6.66
C ARG A 78 19.35 -2.00 7.77
N MET A 79 18.87 -2.65 8.84
CA MET A 79 18.61 -2.16 10.20
C MET A 79 19.13 -0.76 10.49
N ASN A 80 18.23 0.14 10.90
CA ASN A 80 18.54 1.28 11.77
C ASN A 80 17.23 1.85 12.34
N SER A 81 17.33 2.53 13.48
CA SER A 81 16.31 3.43 14.05
C SER A 81 15.72 4.42 13.02
N ALA A 82 16.48 4.73 11.96
CA ALA A 82 16.02 5.47 10.79
C ALA A 82 14.80 4.83 10.08
N ALA A 83 14.58 3.52 10.20
CA ALA A 83 13.45 2.84 9.55
C ALA A 83 12.09 3.27 10.12
N LEU A 84 12.00 3.52 11.44
CA LEU A 84 10.77 3.96 12.08
C LEU A 84 10.43 5.41 11.69
N VAL A 85 11.44 6.29 11.70
CA VAL A 85 11.32 7.67 11.24
C VAL A 85 10.93 7.72 9.77
N SER A 86 11.58 6.87 8.94
CA SER A 86 11.24 6.75 7.52
C SER A 86 9.80 6.28 7.32
N PHE A 87 9.33 5.30 8.10
CA PHE A 87 7.96 4.82 8.05
C PHE A 87 6.94 5.95 8.32
N TYR A 88 7.10 6.68 9.43
CA TYR A 88 6.21 7.81 9.73
C TYR A 88 6.31 8.93 8.68
N GLY A 89 7.51 9.20 8.17
CA GLY A 89 7.71 10.14 7.07
C GLY A 89 6.97 9.72 5.79
N LEU A 90 6.95 8.42 5.48
CA LEU A 90 6.17 7.89 4.34
C LEU A 90 4.66 7.97 4.60
N SER A 91 4.19 7.64 5.80
CA SER A 91 2.79 7.79 6.18
C SER A 91 2.33 9.24 6.05
N PHE A 92 3.15 10.18 6.51
CA PHE A 92 2.93 11.61 6.34
C PHE A 92 2.88 11.98 4.85
N ALA A 93 3.88 11.58 4.07
CA ALA A 93 3.93 11.87 2.64
C ALA A 93 2.72 11.28 1.89
N ALA A 94 2.33 10.04 2.19
CA ALA A 94 1.15 9.40 1.60
C ALA A 94 -0.14 10.18 1.95
N GLY A 95 -0.28 10.65 3.20
CA GLY A 95 -1.41 11.47 3.60
C GLY A 95 -1.46 12.81 2.87
N PHE A 96 -0.29 13.43 2.67
CA PHE A 96 -0.16 14.67 1.90
C PHE A 96 -0.56 14.49 0.43
N LEU A 97 -0.15 13.38 -0.18
CA LEU A 97 -0.43 13.06 -1.59
C LEU A 97 -1.89 12.65 -1.83
N GLN A 98 -2.65 12.33 -0.78
CA GLN A 98 -4.05 11.99 -0.90
C GLN A 98 -4.92 13.20 -1.23
N ARG A 99 -4.52 14.42 -0.83
CA ARG A 99 -5.32 15.63 -1.08
C ARG A 99 -5.55 15.90 -2.58
N PRO A 100 -4.53 15.90 -3.46
CA PRO A 100 -4.76 16.06 -4.89
C PRO A 100 -5.66 14.97 -5.50
N VAL A 101 -5.61 13.75 -4.99
CA VAL A 101 -6.49 12.65 -5.44
C VAL A 101 -7.95 12.91 -5.05
N LEU A 102 -8.20 13.37 -3.82
CA LEU A 102 -9.51 13.80 -3.36
C LEU A 102 -10.04 15.01 -4.15
N ALA A 103 -9.19 16.00 -4.40
CA ALA A 103 -9.56 17.20 -5.15
C ALA A 103 -9.91 16.87 -6.61
N PHE A 104 -9.13 15.98 -7.25
CA PHE A 104 -9.47 15.44 -8.56
C PHE A 104 -10.82 14.74 -8.57
N ALA A 105 -11.09 13.89 -7.59
CA ALA A 105 -12.37 13.19 -7.49
C ALA A 105 -13.54 14.17 -7.29
N GLY A 106 -13.39 15.18 -6.44
CA GLY A 106 -14.38 16.24 -6.25
C GLY A 106 -14.66 17.00 -7.55
N ALA A 107 -13.61 17.38 -8.29
CA ALA A 107 -13.74 18.05 -9.59
C ALA A 107 -14.35 17.13 -10.67
N TYR A 108 -14.00 15.84 -10.66
CA TYR A 108 -14.53 14.84 -11.59
C TYR A 108 -16.03 14.59 -11.37
N LEU A 109 -16.45 14.50 -10.09
CA LEU A 109 -17.83 14.22 -9.69
C LEU A 109 -18.71 15.49 -9.65
N GLY A 110 -18.11 16.67 -9.58
CA GLY A 110 -18.83 17.94 -9.35
C GLY A 110 -19.32 18.13 -7.90
N ASP A 111 -18.91 17.26 -6.98
CA ASP A 111 -19.34 17.26 -5.58
C ASP A 111 -18.22 16.73 -4.66
N GLU A 112 -17.55 17.64 -3.95
CA GLU A 112 -16.47 17.30 -3.03
C GLU A 112 -16.99 16.53 -1.80
N THR A 113 -18.23 16.80 -1.34
CA THR A 113 -18.82 16.08 -0.20
C THR A 113 -19.05 14.62 -0.56
N TYR A 114 -19.57 14.36 -1.76
CA TYR A 114 -19.73 13.00 -2.26
C TYR A 114 -18.39 12.29 -2.46
N ALA A 115 -17.36 12.98 -2.97
CA ALA A 115 -16.00 12.43 -3.07
C ALA A 115 -15.44 12.02 -1.70
N ILE A 116 -15.64 12.83 -0.65
CA ILE A 116 -15.22 12.49 0.72
C ILE A 116 -15.97 11.25 1.24
N GLN A 117 -17.27 11.12 0.97
CA GLN A 117 -18.04 9.94 1.33
C GLN A 117 -17.51 8.67 0.63
N LEU A 118 -17.25 8.75 -0.68
CA LEU A 118 -16.65 7.63 -1.43
C LEU A 118 -15.25 7.27 -0.91
N PHE A 119 -14.47 8.26 -0.46
CA PHE A 119 -13.17 8.02 0.17
C PHE A 119 -13.33 7.25 1.49
N GLY A 120 -14.29 7.64 2.34
CA GLY A 120 -14.63 6.89 3.56
C GLY A 120 -15.02 5.44 3.27
N ILE A 121 -15.82 5.20 2.24
CA ILE A 121 -16.18 3.85 1.77
C ILE A 121 -14.93 3.09 1.31
N ALA A 122 -14.02 3.74 0.58
CA ALA A 122 -12.77 3.12 0.13
C ALA A 122 -11.87 2.70 1.29
N VAL A 123 -11.80 3.51 2.36
CA VAL A 123 -11.06 3.17 3.59
C VAL A 123 -11.67 1.93 4.28
N LEU A 124 -12.99 1.89 4.43
CA LEU A 124 -13.69 0.74 5.01
C LEU A 124 -13.48 -0.53 4.16
N ALA A 125 -13.59 -0.42 2.84
CA ALA A 125 -13.36 -1.52 1.91
C ALA A 125 -11.91 -2.03 1.94
N ALA A 126 -10.93 -1.13 1.93
CA ALA A 126 -9.51 -1.50 2.04
C ALA A 126 -9.22 -2.21 3.37
N THR A 127 -9.84 -1.75 4.47
CA THR A 127 -9.73 -2.39 5.78
C THR A 127 -10.34 -3.79 5.77
N ALA A 128 -11.54 -3.94 5.22
CA ALA A 128 -12.22 -5.23 5.10
C ALA A 128 -11.40 -6.23 4.27
N VAL A 129 -10.80 -5.77 3.15
CA VAL A 129 -9.92 -6.60 2.32
C VAL A 129 -8.67 -7.03 3.09
N LEU A 130 -8.01 -6.11 3.81
CA LEU A 130 -6.82 -6.44 4.62
C LEU A 130 -7.14 -7.47 5.70
N VAL A 131 -8.27 -7.32 6.39
CA VAL A 131 -8.75 -8.27 7.40
C VAL A 131 -9.07 -9.62 6.78
N ALA A 132 -9.81 -9.64 5.66
CA ALA A 132 -10.17 -10.86 4.95
C ALA A 132 -8.93 -11.63 4.48
N ILE A 133 -7.94 -10.93 3.91
CA ILE A 133 -6.65 -11.53 3.51
C ILE A 133 -5.94 -12.11 4.74
N THR A 134 -5.89 -11.36 5.85
CA THR A 134 -5.26 -11.84 7.09
C THR A 134 -5.89 -13.13 7.60
N ILE A 135 -7.23 -13.20 7.60
CA ILE A 135 -7.97 -14.40 8.00
C ILE A 135 -7.69 -15.55 7.02
N MET A 136 -7.77 -15.30 5.71
CA MET A 136 -7.55 -16.30 4.67
C MET A 136 -6.15 -16.92 4.74
N VAL A 137 -5.11 -16.10 4.92
CA VAL A 137 -3.72 -16.55 5.04
C VAL A 137 -3.52 -17.43 6.29
N ARG A 138 -4.23 -17.13 7.38
CA ARG A 138 -4.20 -17.93 8.61
C ARG A 138 -4.97 -19.25 8.47
N ALA A 139 -6.12 -19.22 7.79
CA ALA A 139 -7.00 -20.38 7.63
C ALA A 139 -6.42 -21.44 6.66
N PHE A 140 -5.66 -21.03 5.64
CA PHE A 140 -5.17 -21.92 4.59
C PHE A 140 -3.64 -21.88 4.42
N PRO A 141 -2.85 -22.25 5.46
CA PRO A 141 -1.40 -22.08 5.45
C PRO A 141 -0.70 -22.90 4.34
N SER A 142 -1.25 -24.06 3.96
CA SER A 142 -0.73 -24.96 2.92
C SER A 142 -0.90 -24.40 1.50
N PHE A 143 -2.06 -23.83 1.19
CA PHE A 143 -2.35 -23.23 -0.12
C PHE A 143 -1.41 -22.07 -0.42
N PHE A 144 -1.12 -21.27 0.61
CA PHE A 144 -0.29 -20.10 0.45
C PHE A 144 1.20 -20.36 0.63
N ASN A 145 1.65 -21.63 0.69
CA ASN A 145 3.04 -22.04 0.89
C ASN A 145 3.78 -22.42 -0.42
N PRO A 146 3.77 -21.61 -1.49
CA PRO A 146 4.49 -21.95 -2.69
C PRO A 146 5.99 -21.84 -2.40
N GLY A 147 6.78 -22.73 -3.02
CA GLY A 147 8.21 -22.82 -2.76
C GLY A 147 8.92 -21.46 -2.89
N ARG A 148 10.08 -21.32 -2.23
CA ARG A 148 10.86 -20.07 -2.14
C ARG A 148 11.09 -19.37 -3.50
N GLY A 149 11.14 -20.13 -4.59
CA GLY A 149 11.24 -19.61 -5.96
C GLY A 149 9.98 -18.86 -6.44
N PHE A 150 8.78 -19.37 -6.14
CA PHE A 150 7.53 -18.75 -6.54
C PHE A 150 7.30 -17.42 -5.82
N MET A 151 7.54 -17.34 -4.50
CA MET A 151 7.40 -16.08 -3.76
C MET A 151 8.29 -14.98 -4.35
N ARG A 152 9.48 -15.33 -4.84
CA ARG A 152 10.39 -14.39 -5.51
C ARG A 152 9.83 -13.89 -6.83
N VAL A 153 9.35 -14.79 -7.68
CA VAL A 153 8.79 -14.42 -8.99
C VAL A 153 7.53 -13.58 -8.81
N ALA A 154 6.64 -13.98 -7.90
CA ALA A 154 5.41 -13.24 -7.57
C ALA A 154 5.71 -11.80 -7.12
N LEU A 155 6.74 -11.61 -6.27
CA LEU A 155 7.18 -10.28 -5.86
C LEU A 155 7.63 -9.42 -7.05
N TRP A 156 8.51 -9.95 -7.92
CA TRP A 156 8.99 -9.18 -9.08
C TRP A 156 7.89 -8.88 -10.10
N VAL A 157 7.06 -9.87 -10.41
CA VAL A 157 5.93 -9.72 -11.33
C VAL A 157 4.95 -8.69 -10.80
N GLY A 158 4.65 -8.70 -9.51
CA GLY A 158 3.80 -7.68 -8.92
C GLY A 158 4.44 -6.29 -8.96
N ILE A 159 5.76 -6.15 -8.80
CA ILE A 159 6.43 -4.85 -8.77
C ILE A 159 6.40 -4.24 -10.17
N PHE A 160 6.90 -5.00 -11.15
CA PHE A 160 6.86 -4.56 -12.55
C PHE A 160 5.44 -4.42 -13.06
N GLY A 161 4.52 -5.24 -12.56
CA GLY A 161 3.09 -5.13 -12.81
C GLY A 161 2.52 -3.82 -12.28
N LEU A 162 2.73 -3.48 -11.01
CA LEU A 162 2.27 -2.21 -10.42
C LEU A 162 2.91 -1.00 -11.10
N LEU A 163 4.19 -1.10 -11.48
CA LEU A 163 4.87 -0.07 -12.28
C LEU A 163 4.22 0.10 -13.64
N GLY A 164 4.02 -1.01 -14.37
CA GLY A 164 3.36 -1.01 -15.68
C GLY A 164 1.94 -0.47 -15.61
N VAL A 165 1.17 -0.88 -14.60
CA VAL A 165 -0.19 -0.38 -14.35
C VAL A 165 -0.20 1.10 -14.03
N SER A 166 0.77 1.60 -13.27
CA SER A 166 0.87 3.04 -12.94
C SER A 166 1.26 3.89 -14.15
N VAL A 167 2.21 3.41 -14.96
CA VAL A 167 2.58 4.04 -16.23
C VAL A 167 1.39 4.03 -17.20
N TRP A 168 0.67 2.92 -17.28
CA TRP A 168 -0.56 2.80 -18.06
C TRP A 168 -1.65 3.78 -17.61
N SER A 169 -1.83 3.98 -16.30
CA SER A 169 -2.75 5.00 -15.78
C SER A 169 -2.36 6.42 -16.22
N MET A 170 -1.07 6.72 -16.43
CA MET A 170 -0.65 8.02 -16.97
C MET A 170 -1.04 8.14 -18.45
N PHE A 171 -0.88 7.08 -19.23
CA PHE A 171 -1.27 7.08 -20.64
C PHE A 171 -2.78 7.21 -20.86
N ALA A 172 -3.61 6.82 -19.89
CA ALA A 172 -5.07 6.98 -19.94
C ALA A 172 -5.50 8.40 -20.35
N TRP A 173 -4.77 9.43 -19.89
CA TRP A 173 -5.02 10.84 -20.19
C TRP A 173 -4.92 11.20 -21.67
N PHE A 174 -4.09 10.48 -22.44
CA PHE A 174 -3.85 10.78 -23.85
C PHE A 174 -4.76 10.00 -24.81
N THR A 175 -5.49 8.99 -24.32
CA THR A 175 -6.21 8.02 -25.17
C THR A 175 -7.67 8.38 -25.44
N GLY A 176 -8.19 9.48 -24.87
CA GLY A 176 -9.61 9.86 -24.93
C GLY A 176 -10.56 8.92 -24.17
N ASN A 177 -10.08 7.75 -23.72
CA ASN A 177 -10.83 6.72 -22.98
C ASN A 177 -10.41 6.66 -21.51
N PHE A 178 -10.17 7.83 -20.91
CA PHE A 178 -9.56 7.97 -19.59
C PHE A 178 -10.22 7.08 -18.51
N ASP A 179 -11.56 7.06 -18.44
CA ASP A 179 -12.32 6.34 -17.41
C ASP A 179 -12.09 4.82 -17.45
N ILE A 180 -12.14 4.22 -18.66
CA ILE A 180 -11.97 2.78 -18.83
C ILE A 180 -10.54 2.36 -18.44
N TYR A 181 -9.55 3.11 -18.91
CA TYR A 181 -8.14 2.79 -18.65
C TYR A 181 -7.80 2.95 -17.17
N LEU A 182 -8.30 4.01 -16.52
CA LEU A 182 -8.10 4.23 -15.10
C LEU A 182 -8.83 3.19 -14.24
N LEU A 183 -10.04 2.77 -14.64
CA LEU A 183 -10.81 1.72 -13.97
C LEU A 183 -10.08 0.37 -14.05
N VAL A 184 -9.73 -0.07 -15.26
CA VAL A 184 -9.05 -1.35 -15.49
C VAL A 184 -7.71 -1.39 -14.77
N SER A 185 -6.91 -0.33 -14.89
CA SER A 185 -5.62 -0.24 -14.18
C SER A 185 -5.80 -0.30 -12.67
N SER A 186 -6.84 0.35 -12.12
CA SER A 186 -7.10 0.31 -10.68
C SER A 186 -7.55 -1.06 -10.19
N ILE A 187 -8.38 -1.78 -10.96
CA ILE A 187 -8.78 -3.15 -10.65
C ILE A 187 -7.56 -4.08 -10.62
N ILE A 188 -6.70 -4.01 -11.65
CA ILE A 188 -5.46 -4.81 -11.70
C ILE A 188 -4.55 -4.49 -10.51
N ALA A 189 -4.41 -3.20 -10.16
CA ALA A 189 -3.61 -2.80 -9.00
C ALA A 189 -4.16 -3.37 -7.69
N VAL A 190 -5.49 -3.37 -7.48
CA VAL A 190 -6.13 -3.98 -6.30
C VAL A 190 -5.78 -5.46 -6.18
N PHE A 191 -5.87 -6.22 -7.28
CA PHE A 191 -5.49 -7.63 -7.29
C PHE A 191 -4.01 -7.83 -6.96
N MET A 192 -3.12 -7.05 -7.58
CA MET A 192 -1.68 -7.15 -7.32
C MET A 192 -1.32 -6.81 -5.88
N VAL A 193 -1.87 -5.71 -5.33
CA VAL A 193 -1.68 -5.33 -3.93
C VAL A 193 -2.23 -6.38 -2.97
N GLY A 194 -3.35 -7.03 -3.32
CA GLY A 194 -3.87 -8.16 -2.56
C GLY A 194 -2.87 -9.32 -2.47
N ILE A 195 -2.25 -9.69 -3.59
CA ILE A 195 -1.20 -10.72 -3.63
C ILE A 195 0.03 -10.31 -2.80
N PHE A 196 0.45 -9.04 -2.88
CA PHE A 196 1.54 -8.53 -2.04
C PHE A 196 1.24 -8.59 -0.56
N THR A 197 0.02 -8.22 -0.18
CA THR A 197 -0.44 -8.25 1.20
C THR A 197 -0.39 -9.68 1.75
N ILE A 198 -0.80 -10.68 0.94
CA ILE A 198 -0.65 -12.09 1.28
C ILE A 198 0.82 -12.43 1.56
N VAL A 199 1.73 -12.08 0.63
CA VAL A 199 3.17 -12.37 0.78
C VAL A 199 3.75 -11.71 2.03
N ASP A 200 3.40 -10.45 2.29
CA ASP A 200 3.89 -9.70 3.44
C ASP A 200 3.40 -10.29 4.76
N ILE A 201 2.12 -10.66 4.87
CA ILE A 201 1.57 -11.30 6.08
C ILE A 201 2.29 -12.61 6.37
N ARG A 202 2.61 -13.41 5.35
CA ARG A 202 3.33 -14.68 5.53
C ARG A 202 4.77 -14.48 5.95
N MET A 203 5.45 -13.52 5.33
CA MET A 203 6.82 -13.19 5.67
C MET A 203 6.93 -12.41 6.98
N LEU A 204 5.82 -11.91 7.55
CA LEU A 204 5.83 -11.05 8.73
C LEU A 204 6.52 -11.71 9.92
N ARG A 205 6.19 -12.97 10.24
CA ARG A 205 6.82 -13.70 11.36
C ARG A 205 8.32 -13.90 11.14
N ALA A 206 8.74 -14.27 9.93
CA ALA A 206 10.16 -14.42 9.60
C ALA A 206 10.90 -13.08 9.65
N ARG A 207 10.28 -11.99 9.19
CA ARG A 207 10.83 -10.63 9.30
C ARG A 207 10.96 -10.20 10.75
N VAL A 208 9.99 -10.54 11.61
CA VAL A 208 10.04 -10.27 13.05
C VAL A 208 11.17 -11.04 13.71
N ALA A 209 11.32 -12.34 13.42
CA ALA A 209 12.41 -13.17 13.93
C ALA A 209 13.80 -12.63 13.53
N ALA A 210 13.91 -12.03 12.34
CA ALA A 210 15.14 -11.39 11.88
C ALA A 210 15.32 -9.93 12.36
N GLY A 211 14.47 -9.42 13.27
CA GLY A 211 14.54 -8.05 13.78
C GLY A 211 14.15 -6.96 12.77
N GLN A 212 13.48 -7.33 11.67
CA GLN A 212 13.07 -6.45 10.57
C GLN A 212 11.56 -6.17 10.57
N TRP A 213 10.95 -6.20 11.75
CA TRP A 213 9.50 -6.03 11.90
C TRP A 213 9.01 -4.68 11.34
N VAL A 214 9.78 -3.59 11.50
CA VAL A 214 9.42 -2.25 10.99
C VAL A 214 9.23 -2.26 9.47
N TYR A 215 10.08 -3.00 8.74
CA TYR A 215 9.93 -3.14 7.29
C TYR A 215 8.68 -3.93 6.91
N GLY A 216 8.40 -5.01 7.64
CA GLY A 216 7.14 -5.76 7.50
C GLY A 216 5.92 -4.85 7.66
N THR A 217 5.92 -4.02 8.72
CA THR A 217 4.87 -3.05 9.00
C THR A 217 4.75 -1.98 7.91
N ALA A 218 5.88 -1.40 7.48
CA ALA A 218 5.91 -0.37 6.45
C ALA A 218 5.36 -0.86 5.10
N SER A 219 5.76 -2.07 4.71
CA SER A 219 5.26 -2.71 3.49
C SER A 219 3.74 -2.92 3.54
N LEU A 220 3.23 -3.42 4.67
CA LEU A 220 1.79 -3.59 4.89
C LEU A 220 1.03 -2.26 4.86
N ALA A 221 1.57 -1.20 5.46
CA ALA A 221 0.95 0.12 5.45
C ALA A 221 0.89 0.72 4.04
N ILE A 222 1.98 0.60 3.27
CA ILE A 222 2.01 1.12 1.90
C ILE A 222 1.02 0.34 1.02
N ASN A 223 0.97 -0.98 1.14
CA ASN A 223 -0.05 -1.78 0.45
C ASN A 223 -1.46 -1.31 0.82
N TYR A 224 -1.72 -1.06 2.11
CA TYR A 224 -2.99 -0.53 2.57
C TYR A 224 -3.32 0.85 1.99
N PHE A 225 -2.37 1.79 1.95
CA PHE A 225 -2.58 3.12 1.36
C PHE A 225 -2.83 3.05 -0.15
N ILE A 226 -2.09 2.21 -0.89
CA ILE A 226 -2.32 2.00 -2.32
C ILE A 226 -3.70 1.39 -2.53
N LEU A 227 -4.11 0.43 -1.69
CA LEU A 227 -5.42 -0.21 -1.77
C LEU A 227 -6.56 0.80 -1.59
N ILE A 228 -6.45 1.71 -0.60
CA ILE A 228 -7.41 2.81 -0.41
C ILE A 228 -7.54 3.63 -1.68
N VAL A 229 -6.43 4.10 -2.24
CA VAL A 229 -6.44 4.96 -3.44
C VAL A 229 -7.05 4.25 -4.63
N ARG A 230 -6.70 2.98 -4.86
CA ARG A 230 -7.20 2.23 -6.02
C ARG A 230 -8.68 1.89 -5.90
N ILE A 231 -9.14 1.48 -4.72
CA ILE A 231 -10.58 1.30 -4.47
C ILE A 231 -11.32 2.63 -4.62
N PHE A 232 -10.76 3.72 -4.08
CA PHE A 232 -11.35 5.06 -4.22
C PHE A 232 -11.52 5.46 -5.68
N LEU A 233 -10.50 5.30 -6.52
CA LEU A 233 -10.59 5.60 -7.95
C LEU A 233 -11.62 4.72 -8.68
N ILE A 234 -11.74 3.44 -8.31
CA ILE A 234 -12.79 2.56 -8.83
C ILE A 234 -14.17 3.12 -8.48
N LEU A 235 -14.39 3.53 -7.22
CA LEU A 235 -15.65 4.10 -6.76
C LEU A 235 -15.97 5.44 -7.42
N VAL A 236 -14.98 6.31 -7.62
CA VAL A 236 -15.14 7.61 -8.28
C VAL A 236 -15.57 7.44 -9.74
N ILE A 237 -14.94 6.52 -10.47
CA ILE A 237 -15.30 6.25 -11.88
C ILE A 237 -16.65 5.53 -11.95
N GLY A 238 -16.88 4.54 -11.09
CA GLY A 238 -18.13 3.77 -11.03
C GLY A 238 -19.34 4.58 -10.56
N GLY A 239 -19.12 5.61 -9.73
CA GLY A 239 -20.15 6.56 -9.31
C GLY A 239 -20.66 7.47 -10.44
N GLY A 240 -19.93 7.51 -11.56
CA GLY A 240 -20.28 8.28 -12.76
C GLY A 240 -20.08 9.79 -12.59
N ARG A 241 -19.93 10.49 -13.72
CA ARG A 241 -20.06 11.95 -13.76
C ARG A 241 -21.52 12.29 -13.47
N ARG A 242 -21.84 12.81 -12.28
CA ARG A 242 -23.12 13.48 -12.08
C ARG A 242 -23.11 14.74 -12.94
N ARG A 243 -23.73 14.67 -14.12
CA ARG A 243 -24.13 15.85 -14.88
C ARG A 243 -25.43 16.37 -14.32
#